data_AF-A0A6A1WL26-F1
#
_entry.id   AF-A0A6A1WL26-F1
#
_cell.length_a   1.000
_cell.length_b   1.000
_cell.length_c   1.000
_cell.angle_alpha   90.00
_cell.angle_beta   90.00
_cell.angle_gamma   90.00
#
_symmetry.space_group_name_H-M   'P 1'
#
loop_
_entity.id
_entity.type
_entity.pdbx_description
1 polymer ?
#
loop_
_entity_poly.entity_id
_entity_poly.type
_entity_poly.pdbx_seq_one_letter_code
_entity_poly.pdbx_strand_id
1 'polypeptide(L)'
;MTWKSISYIYSSMERDRLVPDVHTYGVFIHGLCMISNMKEASKLFRSMRERHLEPNDVIYNTIFLAYCKEGSSYWALRLLEEMVRSGLVPGYLQMDHLSSLQGWQADEAEALLKAMIGSGLNHQFQSTM
;
A
#
# COMPACT_ATOMS: atom_id res chain seq x y z
N MET A 1 -4.18 11.77 -16.86
CA MET A 1 -5.35 11.81 -15.95
C MET A 1 -5.05 12.84 -14.87
N THR A 2 -5.94 13.79 -14.58
CA THR A 2 -5.68 14.85 -13.58
C THR A 2 -6.51 14.58 -12.32
N TRP A 3 -6.06 15.02 -11.14
CA TRP A 3 -6.82 14.90 -9.88
C TRP A 3 -8.25 15.45 -10.00
N LYS A 4 -8.46 16.50 -10.79
CA LYS A 4 -9.78 17.07 -11.06
C LYS A 4 -10.75 16.04 -11.64
N SER A 5 -10.27 15.16 -12.52
CA SER A 5 -11.07 14.08 -13.09
C SER A 5 -11.41 13.02 -12.05
N ILE A 6 -10.43 12.61 -11.23
CA ILE A 6 -10.63 11.62 -10.15
C ILE A 6 -11.64 12.15 -9.12
N SER A 7 -11.44 13.39 -8.65
CA SER A 7 -12.35 14.05 -7.71
C SER A 7 -13.75 14.21 -8.28
N TYR A 8 -13.88 14.58 -9.57
CA TYR A 8 -15.19 14.69 -10.21
C TYR A 8 -15.92 13.34 -10.26
N ILE A 9 -15.25 12.26 -10.66
CA ILE A 9 -15.86 10.92 -10.72
C ILE A 9 -16.25 10.46 -9.30
N TYR A 10 -15.35 10.62 -8.33
CA TYR A 10 -15.62 10.25 -6.93
C TYR A 10 -16.83 11.00 -6.37
N SER A 11 -16.90 12.32 -6.57
CA SER A 11 -18.06 13.13 -6.15
C SER A 11 -19.35 12.80 -6.91
N SER A 12 -19.27 12.43 -8.20
CA SER A 12 -20.44 11.95 -8.95
C SER A 12 -20.96 10.63 -8.37
N MET A 13 -20.08 9.68 -8.05
CA MET A 13 -20.48 8.40 -7.45
C MET A 13 -21.20 8.60 -6.12
N GLU A 14 -20.70 9.50 -5.26
CA GLU A 14 -21.37 9.84 -3.99
C GLU A 14 -22.75 10.46 -4.22
N ARG A 15 -22.87 11.40 -5.17
CA ARG A 15 -24.16 12.03 -5.54
C ARG A 15 -25.15 11.00 -6.08
N ASP A 16 -24.67 10.10 -6.92
CA ASP A 16 -25.48 9.11 -7.64
C ASP A 16 -25.73 7.84 -6.79
N ARG A 17 -25.30 7.85 -5.52
CA ARG A 17 -25.39 6.75 -4.54
C ARG A 17 -24.75 5.44 -5.00
N LEU A 18 -23.75 5.54 -5.87
CA LEU A 18 -22.91 4.42 -6.27
C LEU A 18 -21.88 4.18 -5.16
N VAL A 19 -21.95 3.01 -4.53
CA VAL A 19 -21.03 2.62 -3.46
C VAL A 19 -19.70 2.19 -4.11
N PRO A 20 -18.58 2.92 -3.90
CA PRO A 20 -17.29 2.49 -4.42
C PRO A 20 -16.87 1.17 -3.79
N ASP A 21 -16.38 0.24 -4.59
CA ASP A 21 -15.82 -1.02 -4.15
C ASP A 21 -14.27 -0.97 -4.08
N VAL A 22 -13.66 -2.09 -3.67
CA VAL A 22 -12.20 -2.25 -3.57
C VAL A 22 -11.50 -1.85 -4.88
N HIS A 23 -12.06 -2.24 -6.02
CA HIS A 23 -11.50 -1.93 -7.34
C HIS A 23 -11.55 -0.44 -7.65
N THR A 24 -12.67 0.21 -7.35
CA THR A 24 -12.86 1.65 -7.53
C THR A 24 -11.84 2.44 -6.72
N TYR A 25 -11.67 2.10 -5.44
CA TYR A 25 -10.65 2.70 -4.58
C TYR A 25 -9.24 2.46 -5.13
N GLY A 26 -8.93 1.24 -5.57
CA GLY A 26 -7.63 0.91 -6.15
C GLY A 26 -7.27 1.77 -7.36
N VAL A 27 -8.23 2.00 -8.27
CA VAL A 27 -8.01 2.86 -9.45
C VAL A 27 -7.71 4.31 -9.02
N PHE A 28 -8.48 4.87 -8.08
CA PHE A 28 -8.27 6.24 -7.64
C PHE A 28 -6.96 6.42 -6.86
N ILE A 29 -6.66 5.50 -5.95
CA ILE A 29 -5.40 5.50 -5.19
C ILE A 29 -4.21 5.40 -6.15
N HIS A 30 -4.24 4.48 -7.12
CA HIS A 30 -3.18 4.36 -8.12
C HIS A 30 -3.00 5.65 -8.92
N GLY A 31 -4.10 6.23 -9.43
CA GLY A 31 -4.05 7.49 -10.17
C GLY A 31 -3.47 8.65 -9.34
N LEU A 32 -3.79 8.71 -8.04
CA LEU A 32 -3.26 9.71 -7.11
C LEU A 32 -1.77 9.52 -6.82
N CYS A 33 -1.33 8.28 -6.61
CA CYS A 33 0.08 7.93 -6.43
C CYS A 33 0.91 8.27 -7.68
N MET A 34 0.37 8.07 -8.89
CA MET A 34 1.05 8.43 -10.15
C MET A 34 1.31 9.93 -10.30
N ILE A 35 0.47 10.78 -9.71
CA ILE A 35 0.63 12.24 -9.73
C ILE A 35 1.26 12.78 -8.43
N SER A 36 1.86 11.90 -7.62
CA SER A 36 2.49 12.21 -6.34
C SER A 36 1.58 12.95 -5.34
N ASN A 37 0.26 12.77 -5.43
CA ASN A 37 -0.69 13.36 -4.49
C ASN A 37 -0.98 12.38 -3.34
N MET A 38 0.06 12.12 -2.54
CA MET A 38 0.01 11.14 -1.44
C MET A 38 -0.97 11.54 -0.33
N LYS A 39 -1.21 12.84 -0.15
CA LYS A 39 -2.19 13.35 0.81
C LYS A 39 -3.60 12.83 0.52
N GLU A 40 -4.06 12.94 -0.72
CA GLU A 40 -5.39 12.45 -1.10
C GLU A 40 -5.42 10.92 -1.25
N ALA A 41 -4.33 10.29 -1.71
CA ALA A 41 -4.24 8.83 -1.76
C ALA A 41 -4.43 8.20 -0.37
N SER A 42 -3.76 8.76 0.64
CA SER A 42 -3.85 8.31 2.03
C SER A 42 -5.26 8.49 2.62
N LYS A 43 -5.96 9.57 2.24
CA LYS A 43 -7.35 9.81 2.66
C LYS A 43 -8.30 8.79 2.05
N LEU A 44 -8.17 8.48 0.76
CA LEU A 44 -9.00 7.46 0.12
C LEU A 44 -8.73 6.07 0.71
N PHE A 45 -7.45 5.75 0.95
CA PHE A 45 -7.07 4.50 1.63
C PHE A 45 -7.71 4.37 3.02
N ARG A 46 -7.69 5.45 3.82
CA ARG A 46 -8.38 5.47 5.12
C ARG A 46 -9.90 5.36 4.99
N SER A 47 -10.50 6.10 4.06
CA SER A 47 -11.95 6.08 3.84
C SER A 47 -12.46 4.71 3.43
N MET A 48 -11.69 3.98 2.60
CA MET A 48 -11.99 2.59 2.23
C MET A 48 -12.11 1.70 3.47
N ARG A 49 -11.14 1.81 4.41
CA ARG A 49 -11.13 1.05 5.65
C ARG A 49 -12.24 1.45 6.62
N GLU A 50 -12.55 2.74 6.72
CA GLU A 50 -13.69 3.24 7.52
C GLU A 50 -15.03 2.70 7.01
N ARG A 51 -15.09 2.29 5.73
CA ARG A 51 -16.25 1.62 5.11
C ARG A 51 -16.17 0.09 5.19
N HIS A 52 -15.24 -0.46 5.97
CA HIS A 52 -15.00 -1.90 6.11
C HIS A 52 -14.66 -2.61 4.79
N LEU A 53 -14.06 -1.88 3.83
CA LEU A 53 -13.50 -2.46 2.63
C LEU A 53 -12.01 -2.73 2.90
N GLU A 54 -11.62 -4.00 2.87
CA GLU A 54 -10.24 -4.41 3.11
C GLU A 54 -9.38 -4.14 1.86
N PRO A 55 -8.27 -3.40 1.99
CA PRO A 55 -7.34 -3.20 0.88
C PRO A 55 -6.69 -4.52 0.47
N ASN A 56 -6.55 -4.74 -0.83
CA ASN A 56 -5.80 -5.90 -1.33
C ASN A 56 -4.30 -5.59 -1.42
N ASP A 57 -3.53 -6.63 -1.72
CA ASP A 57 -2.09 -6.58 -1.99
C ASP A 57 -1.72 -5.50 -3.00
N VAL A 58 -2.47 -5.37 -4.10
CA VAL A 58 -2.21 -4.36 -5.14
C VAL A 58 -2.30 -2.93 -4.58
N ILE A 59 -3.29 -2.63 -3.75
CA ILE A 59 -3.45 -1.30 -3.13
C ILE A 59 -2.31 -1.01 -2.15
N TYR A 60 -1.98 -1.98 -1.28
CA TYR A 60 -0.83 -1.86 -0.38
C TYR A 60 0.47 -1.61 -1.14
N ASN A 61 0.73 -2.39 -2.19
CA ASN A 61 1.92 -2.26 -3.03
C ASN A 61 2.00 -0.89 -3.71
N THR A 62 0.87 -0.39 -4.20
CA THR A 62 0.79 0.90 -4.88
C THR A 62 1.19 2.06 -3.97
N ILE A 63 0.61 2.12 -2.76
CA ILE A 63 0.88 3.20 -1.81
C ILE A 63 2.30 3.07 -1.26
N PHE A 64 2.76 1.85 -1.00
CA PHE A 64 4.12 1.57 -0.55
C PHE A 64 5.17 2.16 -1.50
N LEU A 65 5.08 1.82 -2.79
CA LEU A 65 6.04 2.29 -3.79
C LEU A 65 6.01 3.82 -3.92
N ALA A 66 4.84 4.42 -3.73
CA ALA A 66 4.71 5.86 -3.77
C ALA A 66 5.38 6.55 -2.57
N TYR A 67 5.26 5.99 -1.35
CA TYR A 67 6.01 6.49 -0.19
C TYR A 67 7.51 6.31 -0.33
N CYS A 68 7.98 5.18 -0.88
CA CYS A 68 9.39 4.97 -1.17
C CYS A 68 9.93 6.03 -2.15
N LYS A 69 9.18 6.33 -3.21
CA LYS A 69 9.54 7.39 -4.19
C LYS A 69 9.58 8.79 -3.56
N GLU A 70 8.74 9.05 -2.57
CA GLU A 70 8.75 10.30 -1.81
C GLU A 70 9.88 10.35 -0.76
N GLY A 71 10.62 9.25 -0.57
CA GLY A 71 11.66 9.12 0.47
C GLY A 71 11.09 8.98 1.88
N SER A 72 9.79 8.65 2.01
CA SER A 72 9.11 8.55 3.30
C SER A 72 9.14 7.12 3.83
N SER A 73 10.32 6.71 4.31
CA SER A 73 10.55 5.36 4.88
C SER A 73 9.62 5.03 6.03
N TYR A 74 9.36 5.99 6.93
CA TYR A 74 8.45 5.82 8.07
C TYR A 74 7.05 5.35 7.63
N TRP A 75 6.42 6.04 6.67
CA TRP A 75 5.07 5.68 6.22
C TRP A 75 5.06 4.38 5.41
N ALA A 76 6.12 4.12 4.62
CA ALA A 76 6.28 2.85 3.90
C ALA A 76 6.34 1.65 4.86
N LEU A 77 7.11 1.76 5.95
CA LEU A 77 7.21 0.74 7.00
C LEU A 77 5.90 0.50 7.73
N ARG A 78 5.23 1.58 8.15
CA ARG A 78 3.91 1.51 8.80
C ARG A 78 2.90 0.77 7.94
N LEU A 79 2.94 0.99 6.63
CA LEU A 79 2.06 0.33 5.68
C LEU A 79 2.37 -1.17 5.56
N LEU A 80 3.64 -1.56 5.57
CA LEU A 80 4.03 -2.97 5.57
C LEU A 80 3.65 -3.70 6.87
N GLU A 81 3.86 -3.07 8.02
CA GLU A 81 3.40 -3.62 9.31
C GLU A 81 1.89 -3.86 9.27
N GLU A 82 1.13 -2.91 8.71
CA GLU A 82 -0.32 -3.06 8.54
C GLU A 82 -0.69 -4.20 7.59
N MET A 83 0.01 -4.32 6.45
CA MET A 83 -0.18 -5.41 5.48
C MET A 83 0.02 -6.78 6.14
N VAL A 84 1.10 -6.95 6.92
CA VAL A 84 1.40 -8.20 7.65
C VAL A 84 0.33 -8.48 8.72
N ARG A 85 -0.08 -7.46 9.47
CA ARG A 85 -1.17 -7.60 10.48
C ARG A 85 -2.52 -7.97 9.85
N SER A 86 -2.72 -7.64 8.59
CA SER A 86 -3.90 -7.99 7.81
C SER A 86 -3.79 -9.39 7.17
N GLY A 87 -2.72 -10.14 7.47
CA GLY A 87 -2.49 -11.48 6.95
C GLY A 87 -1.94 -11.53 5.52
N LEU A 88 -1.56 -10.36 4.96
CA LEU A 88 -0.98 -10.26 3.62
C LEU A 88 0.55 -10.29 3.70
N VAL A 89 1.18 -10.79 2.64
CA VAL A 89 2.63 -10.97 2.57
C VAL A 89 3.23 -9.89 1.68
N PRO A 90 4.09 -9.01 2.23
CA PRO A 90 4.88 -8.09 1.42
C PRO A 90 5.63 -8.84 0.31
N GLY A 91 5.51 -8.36 -0.93
CA GLY A 91 6.21 -8.95 -2.07
C GLY A 91 7.72 -8.70 -2.02
N TYR A 92 8.49 -9.60 -2.63
CA TYR A 92 9.96 -9.49 -2.73
C TYR A 92 10.43 -8.11 -3.25
N LEU A 93 9.74 -7.58 -4.25
CA LEU A 93 10.05 -6.25 -4.81
C LEU A 93 9.88 -5.13 -3.79
N GLN A 94 8.95 -5.23 -2.84
CA GLN A 94 8.79 -4.22 -1.80
C GLN A 94 10.00 -4.26 -0.87
N MET A 95 10.43 -5.44 -0.45
CA MET A 95 11.61 -5.63 0.41
C MET A 95 12.90 -5.11 -0.24
N ASP A 96 13.13 -5.46 -1.50
CA ASP A 96 14.31 -5.02 -2.25
C ASP A 96 14.34 -3.48 -2.37
N HIS A 97 13.21 -2.88 -2.73
CA HIS A 97 13.12 -1.43 -2.92
C HIS A 97 13.46 -0.67 -1.64
N LEU A 98 12.95 -1.18 -0.53
CA LEU A 98 13.17 -0.65 0.79
C LEU A 98 14.67 -0.75 1.16
N SER A 99 15.32 -1.90 0.90
CA SER A 99 16.75 -2.13 1.22
C SER A 99 17.70 -1.18 0.48
N SER A 100 17.25 -0.66 -0.66
CA SER A 100 18.00 0.27 -1.50
C SER A 100 17.87 1.74 -1.11
N LEU A 101 16.98 2.10 -0.18
CA LEU A 101 16.77 3.49 0.26
C LEU A 101 17.86 3.92 1.28
N GLN A 102 18.63 4.96 0.94
CA GLN A 102 19.61 5.55 1.87
C GLN A 102 18.90 6.23 3.06
N GLY A 103 19.20 5.77 4.28
CA GLY A 103 18.62 6.30 5.52
C GLY A 103 17.58 5.38 6.19
N TRP A 104 17.39 4.16 5.68
CA TRP A 104 16.54 3.19 6.35
C TRP A 104 17.21 2.64 7.62
N GLN A 105 16.44 2.59 8.72
CA GLN A 105 16.75 1.76 9.88
C GLN A 105 16.73 0.28 9.46
N ALA A 106 17.87 -0.23 9.00
CA ALA A 106 18.05 -1.62 8.60
C ALA A 106 17.58 -2.61 9.68
N ASP A 107 17.65 -2.20 10.95
CA ASP A 107 17.16 -3.00 12.08
C ASP A 107 15.64 -3.23 12.04
N GLU A 108 14.84 -2.23 11.64
CA GLU A 108 13.37 -2.36 11.53
C GLU A 108 12.98 -3.17 10.28
N ALA A 109 13.71 -2.97 9.18
CA ALA A 109 13.61 -3.78 7.97
C ALA A 109 13.80 -5.26 8.27
N GLU A 110 14.90 -5.57 8.95
CA GLU A 110 15.34 -6.91 9.28
C GLU A 110 14.42 -7.53 10.33
N ALA A 111 13.92 -6.75 11.29
CA ALA A 111 12.92 -7.20 12.25
C ALA A 111 11.60 -7.59 11.56
N LEU A 112 11.13 -6.80 10.59
CA LEU A 112 9.97 -7.14 9.77
C LEU A 112 10.21 -8.39 8.93
N LEU A 113 11.39 -8.51 8.30
CA LEU A 113 11.76 -9.67 7.51
C LEU A 113 11.80 -10.95 8.37
N LYS A 114 12.39 -10.85 9.57
CA LYS A 114 12.40 -11.94 10.57
C LYS A 114 10.99 -12.27 11.06
N ALA A 115 10.13 -11.28 11.27
CA ALA A 115 8.74 -11.49 11.65
C ALA A 115 7.95 -12.22 10.55
N MET A 116 8.22 -11.94 9.27
CA MET A 116 7.62 -12.64 8.13
C MET A 116 8.11 -14.08 7.99
N ILE A 117 9.38 -14.35 8.29
CA ILE A 117 9.92 -15.72 8.34
C ILE A 117 9.36 -16.48 9.54
N GLY A 118 9.21 -15.82 10.70
CA GLY A 118 8.72 -16.37 11.95
C GLY A 118 7.21 -16.59 12.02
N SER A 119 6.41 -15.86 11.25
CA SER A 119 4.94 -16.01 11.19
C SER A 119 4.46 -17.21 10.36
N GLY A 120 5.37 -18.05 9.85
CA GLY A 120 5.02 -19.39 9.34
C GLY A 120 4.82 -19.51 7.83
N LEU A 121 5.48 -18.71 7.00
CA LEU A 121 5.53 -18.91 5.53
C LEU A 121 6.73 -19.75 5.07
N ASN A 122 7.28 -20.58 5.96
CA ASN A 122 8.44 -21.44 5.70
C ASN A 122 8.19 -22.55 4.66
N HIS A 123 7.01 -22.62 4.04
CA HIS A 123 6.67 -23.63 3.03
C HIS A 123 6.74 -23.16 1.58
N GLN A 124 6.94 -21.86 1.28
CA GLN A 124 7.03 -21.39 -0.12
C GLN A 124 8.42 -20.94 -0.59
N PHE A 125 9.40 -20.84 0.31
CA PHE A 125 10.77 -20.43 -0.06
C PHE A 125 11.81 -21.57 -0.04
N GLN A 126 11.44 -22.79 0.39
CA GLN A 126 12.35 -23.96 0.35
C GLN A 126 12.31 -24.74 -0.98
N SER A 127 11.58 -24.28 -2.00
CA SER A 127 11.42 -25.06 -3.26
C SER A 127 12.23 -24.56 -4.46
N THR A 128 13.13 -23.58 -4.28
CA THR A 128 13.99 -23.09 -5.37
C THR A 128 15.45 -22.86 -4.94
N MET A 129 15.98 -23.73 -4.08
CA MET A 129 17.43 -23.99 -4.07
C MET A 129 17.75 -25.19 -4.95
#